data_AF-A0A661S1K9-F1
#
_entry.id   AF-A0A661S1K9-F1
#
_cell.length_a   1.000
_cell.length_b   1.000
_cell.length_c   1.000
_cell.angle_alpha   90.00
_cell.angle_beta   90.00
_cell.angle_gamma   90.00
#
_symmetry.space_group_name_H-M   'P 1'
#
loop_
_entity.id
_entity.type
_entity.pdbx_description
1 polymer ?
#
loop_
_entity_poly.entity_id
_entity_poly.type
_entity_poly.pdbx_seq_one_letter_code
_entity_poly.pdbx_strand_id
1 'polypeptide(L)'
;YIHFKEILKKHTTVLFVKDLLEDILKKDTVRQTLLNDIFKYENIQEDMSFLLSKSASELAGQLIEGVVMRKDNLTNFFDPERYSLRPLHNFFFTRDASSSIGNKVLINCMANKVRERESLIMESIFNHHPLIETQIMNPLRSDDQIPGLTSEGGDILIVKEDVLLIGIGARTTSRGIDFISNQLKEKKRKQHIIVQELPATPESFIHLDMVFTFLDENHCMIYEPVILSSNQLRTIHITIENGKTIIDTEKNILSALNKLGIEMKPVLCGGNNDIWTQKREQWHSGTNFFAMAPGKLMGYVRNEHTLKELNKVGYAILSAIDVIKGTVDVKNYDKYVITIFGSELARGGGGARCMTMPIKRKPVNWI
;
A
#
# COMPACT_ATOMS: atom_id res chain seq x y z
N TYR A 1 11.82 13.09 1.33
CA TYR A 1 11.11 12.71 0.09
C TYR A 1 11.97 12.80 -1.16
N ILE A 2 12.75 13.89 -1.39
CA ILE A 2 13.57 14.05 -2.60
C ILE A 2 14.49 12.85 -2.87
N HIS A 3 15.25 12.38 -1.86
CA HIS A 3 16.12 11.20 -2.02
C HIS A 3 15.34 9.93 -2.42
N PHE A 4 14.15 9.72 -1.83
CA PHE A 4 13.27 8.60 -2.18
C PHE A 4 12.87 8.64 -3.65
N LYS A 5 12.38 9.79 -4.11
CA LYS A 5 11.99 10.04 -5.50
C LYS A 5 13.15 9.82 -6.48
N GLU A 6 14.31 10.40 -6.21
CA GLU A 6 15.45 10.33 -7.12
C GLU A 6 16.03 8.91 -7.23
N ILE A 7 16.06 8.15 -6.12
CA ILE A 7 16.46 6.74 -6.19
C ILE A 7 15.45 5.94 -7.01
N LEU A 8 14.14 6.11 -6.78
CA LEU A 8 13.13 5.39 -7.57
C LEU A 8 13.26 5.67 -9.07
N LYS A 9 13.44 6.93 -9.45
CA LYS A 9 13.65 7.34 -10.86
C LYS A 9 14.89 6.71 -11.51
N LYS A 10 15.92 6.38 -10.72
CA LYS A 10 17.10 5.64 -11.22
C LYS A 10 16.82 4.16 -11.48
N HIS A 11 15.77 3.57 -10.88
CA HIS A 11 15.49 2.14 -10.95
C HIS A 11 14.25 1.79 -11.79
N THR A 12 13.28 2.70 -11.90
CA THR A 12 12.01 2.44 -12.57
C THR A 12 11.36 3.73 -13.08
N THR A 13 10.37 3.58 -13.95
CA THR A 13 9.46 4.67 -14.30
C THR A 13 8.56 4.99 -13.10
N VAL A 14 8.56 6.25 -12.68
CA VAL A 14 7.76 6.75 -11.55
C VAL A 14 6.65 7.63 -12.08
N LEU A 15 5.40 7.30 -11.74
CA LEU A 15 4.23 8.14 -11.96
C LEU A 15 3.85 8.84 -10.65
N PHE A 16 3.41 10.08 -10.73
CA PHE A 16 2.96 10.85 -9.57
C PHE A 16 1.44 11.04 -9.64
N VAL A 17 0.76 10.75 -8.53
CA VAL A 17 -0.71 10.85 -8.44
C VAL A 17 -1.20 12.24 -8.83
N LYS A 18 -0.53 13.31 -8.37
CA LYS A 18 -0.90 14.69 -8.70
C LYS A 18 -0.82 14.97 -10.21
N ASP A 19 0.24 14.51 -10.86
CA ASP A 19 0.44 14.70 -12.31
C ASP A 19 -0.62 13.91 -13.10
N LEU A 20 -0.88 12.65 -12.72
CA LEU A 20 -1.92 11.82 -13.34
C LEU A 20 -3.32 12.43 -13.14
N LEU A 21 -3.60 12.97 -11.96
CA LEU A 21 -4.85 13.63 -11.63
C LEU A 21 -5.03 14.90 -12.48
N GLU A 22 -4.00 15.74 -12.56
CA GLU A 22 -4.02 16.93 -13.42
C GLU A 22 -4.34 16.57 -14.88
N ASP A 23 -3.73 15.50 -15.40
CA ASP A 23 -3.93 15.08 -16.78
C ASP A 23 -5.36 14.62 -17.07
N ILE A 24 -5.98 13.83 -16.19
CA ILE A 24 -7.38 13.42 -16.38
C ILE A 24 -8.37 14.57 -16.20
N LEU A 25 -8.03 15.56 -15.36
CA LEU A 25 -8.85 16.75 -15.09
C LEU A 25 -8.79 17.79 -16.22
N LYS A 26 -8.08 17.51 -17.33
CA LYS A 26 -8.21 18.28 -18.58
C LYS A 26 -9.48 17.91 -19.36
N LYS A 27 -10.14 16.79 -19.02
CA LYS A 27 -11.40 16.34 -19.65
C LYS A 27 -12.59 16.80 -18.81
N ASP A 28 -13.44 17.66 -19.34
CA ASP A 28 -14.57 18.25 -18.59
C ASP A 28 -15.54 17.22 -18.01
N THR A 29 -15.82 16.15 -18.75
CA THR A 29 -16.66 15.05 -18.29
C THR A 29 -16.07 14.38 -17.04
N VAL A 30 -14.76 14.11 -17.04
CA VAL A 30 -14.06 13.49 -15.91
C VAL A 30 -14.04 14.43 -14.69
N ARG A 31 -13.77 15.72 -14.90
CA ARG A 31 -13.81 16.74 -13.84
C ARG A 31 -15.15 16.73 -13.12
N GLN A 32 -16.24 16.77 -13.89
CA GLN A 32 -17.58 16.88 -13.34
C GLN A 32 -18.01 15.60 -12.63
N THR A 33 -17.74 14.42 -13.21
CA THR A 33 -18.02 13.13 -12.57
C THR A 33 -17.26 12.97 -11.26
N LEU A 34 -15.95 13.26 -11.23
CA LEU A 34 -15.14 13.11 -10.02
C LEU A 34 -15.59 14.07 -8.91
N LEU A 35 -15.88 15.33 -9.25
CA LEU A 35 -16.38 16.29 -8.26
C LEU A 35 -17.74 15.90 -7.70
N ASN A 36 -18.67 15.42 -8.55
CA ASN A 36 -19.96 14.92 -8.10
C ASN A 36 -19.82 13.75 -7.11
N ASP A 37 -18.96 12.78 -7.43
CA ASP A 37 -18.71 11.64 -6.54
C ASP A 37 -18.12 12.08 -5.20
N ILE A 38 -17.10 12.96 -5.22
CA ILE A 38 -16.47 13.50 -4.01
C ILE A 38 -17.47 14.29 -3.16
N PHE A 39 -18.25 15.18 -3.77
CA PHE A 39 -19.24 16.01 -3.06
C PHE A 39 -20.32 15.18 -2.41
N LYS A 40 -20.79 14.15 -3.12
CA LYS A 40 -21.78 13.22 -2.61
C LYS A 40 -21.24 12.38 -1.45
N TYR A 41 -20.03 11.83 -1.57
CA TYR A 41 -19.45 10.96 -0.55
C TYR A 41 -19.03 11.69 0.72
N GLU A 42 -18.39 12.87 0.59
CA GLU A 42 -17.94 13.66 1.74
C GLU A 42 -18.99 14.66 2.25
N ASN A 43 -20.16 14.73 1.61
CA ASN A 43 -21.24 15.67 1.94
C ASN A 43 -20.77 17.14 1.95
N ILE A 44 -19.98 17.51 0.94
CA ILE A 44 -19.37 18.84 0.83
C ILE A 44 -20.42 19.89 0.49
N GLN A 45 -20.41 20.99 1.23
CA GLN A 45 -21.34 22.14 1.05
C GLN A 45 -20.70 23.30 0.27
N GLU A 46 -19.47 23.16 -0.20
CA GLU A 46 -18.79 24.17 -1.04
C GLU A 46 -19.52 24.34 -2.38
N ASP A 47 -19.33 25.48 -3.01
CA ASP A 47 -19.82 25.70 -4.37
C ASP A 47 -18.97 24.92 -5.39
N MET A 48 -19.56 23.91 -6.02
CA MET A 48 -18.88 23.11 -7.04
C MET A 48 -18.45 23.97 -8.25
N SER A 49 -19.19 25.01 -8.59
CA SER A 49 -18.86 25.89 -9.72
C SER A 49 -17.54 26.64 -9.48
N PHE A 50 -17.25 26.98 -8.22
CA PHE A 50 -15.97 27.56 -7.84
C PHE A 50 -14.80 26.62 -8.15
N LEU A 51 -14.92 25.33 -7.83
CA LEU A 51 -13.86 24.34 -8.16
C LEU A 51 -13.78 24.07 -9.66
N LEU A 52 -14.92 24.00 -10.35
CA LEU A 52 -14.96 23.80 -11.79
C LEU A 52 -14.31 24.96 -12.57
N SER A 53 -14.36 26.19 -12.03
CA SER A 53 -13.71 27.37 -12.63
C SER A 53 -12.18 27.34 -12.63
N LYS A 54 -11.55 26.45 -11.85
CA LYS A 54 -10.09 26.37 -11.71
C LYS A 54 -9.43 25.67 -12.89
N SER A 55 -8.15 25.96 -13.13
CA SER A 55 -7.36 25.15 -14.06
C SER A 55 -7.24 23.70 -13.56
N ALA A 56 -6.91 22.75 -14.44
CA ALA A 56 -6.73 21.35 -14.05
C ALA A 56 -5.66 21.16 -12.96
N SER A 57 -4.57 21.94 -13.03
CA SER A 57 -3.48 21.90 -12.05
C SER A 57 -3.92 22.42 -10.67
N GLU A 58 -4.63 23.56 -10.65
CA GLU A 58 -5.19 24.12 -9.41
C GLU A 58 -6.23 23.18 -8.79
N LEU A 59 -7.11 22.60 -9.61
CA LEU A 59 -8.12 21.66 -9.14
C LEU A 59 -7.48 20.39 -8.57
N ALA A 60 -6.48 19.81 -9.24
CA ALA A 60 -5.73 18.68 -8.73
C ALA A 60 -5.07 19.01 -7.38
N GLY A 61 -4.49 20.21 -7.27
CA GLY A 61 -3.97 20.75 -6.01
C GLY A 61 -5.04 20.80 -4.93
N GLN A 62 -6.18 21.42 -5.19
CA GLN A 62 -7.29 21.56 -4.22
C GLN A 62 -7.88 20.22 -3.76
N LEU A 63 -8.01 19.24 -4.65
CA LEU A 63 -8.52 17.92 -4.28
C LEU A 63 -7.58 17.14 -3.35
N ILE A 64 -6.27 17.43 -3.38
CA ILE A 64 -5.26 16.78 -2.53
C ILE A 64 -4.96 17.63 -1.29
N GLU A 65 -4.67 18.91 -1.48
CA GLU A 65 -4.19 19.86 -0.47
C GLU A 65 -5.34 20.55 0.29
N GLY A 66 -6.58 20.34 -0.15
CA GLY A 66 -7.78 20.89 0.45
C GLY A 66 -8.22 22.23 -0.12
N VAL A 67 -9.46 22.61 0.18
CA VAL A 67 -10.08 23.87 -0.23
C VAL A 67 -10.30 24.70 1.03
N VAL A 68 -9.64 25.85 1.11
CA VAL A 68 -9.83 26.78 2.22
C VAL A 68 -11.24 27.35 2.15
N MET A 69 -11.96 27.27 3.26
CA MET A 69 -13.34 27.74 3.35
C MET A 69 -13.39 29.26 3.17
N ARG A 70 -14.23 29.71 2.23
CA ARG A 70 -14.56 31.12 2.07
C ARG A 70 -15.60 31.53 3.12
N LYS A 71 -15.31 32.58 3.89
CA LYS A 71 -16.23 33.14 4.89
C LYS A 71 -17.20 34.13 4.26
N ASP A 72 -17.93 33.69 3.24
CA ASP A 72 -18.79 34.50 2.36
C ASP A 72 -20.29 34.39 2.67
N ASN A 73 -20.66 33.58 3.66
CA ASN A 73 -22.03 33.46 4.16
C ASN A 73 -22.03 33.22 5.68
N LEU A 74 -23.20 33.34 6.31
CA LEU A 74 -23.36 33.26 7.76
C LEU A 74 -22.94 31.88 8.31
N THR A 75 -23.28 30.80 7.61
CA THR A 75 -22.92 29.42 7.98
C THR A 75 -21.40 29.27 8.03
N ASN A 76 -20.71 29.63 6.94
CA ASN A 76 -19.26 29.54 6.88
C ASN A 76 -18.59 30.49 7.88
N PHE A 77 -19.14 31.69 8.12
CA PHE A 77 -18.59 32.67 9.07
C PHE A 77 -18.50 32.10 10.50
N PHE A 78 -19.53 31.37 10.94
CA PHE A 78 -19.55 30.73 12.26
C PHE A 78 -18.90 29.35 12.32
N ASP A 79 -18.60 28.73 11.18
CA ASP A 79 -17.91 27.45 11.15
C ASP A 79 -16.45 27.63 11.65
N PRO A 80 -16.00 26.93 12.70
CA PRO A 80 -14.64 27.02 13.20
C PRO A 80 -13.61 26.32 12.28
N GLU A 81 -14.05 25.52 11.31
CA GLU A 81 -13.18 24.83 10.38
C GLU A 81 -12.52 25.80 9.40
N ARG A 82 -11.27 25.46 9.04
CA ARG A 82 -10.48 26.21 8.05
C ARG A 82 -10.79 25.78 6.62
N TYR A 83 -11.23 24.54 6.42
CA TYR A 83 -11.34 23.92 5.11
C TYR A 83 -12.79 23.49 4.83
N SER A 84 -13.31 23.85 3.66
CA SER A 84 -14.55 23.28 3.13
C SER A 84 -14.32 21.90 2.51
N LEU A 85 -13.07 21.64 2.08
CA LEU A 85 -12.56 20.32 1.70
C LEU A 85 -11.24 20.07 2.43
N ARG A 86 -11.20 19.09 3.35
CA ARG A 86 -10.01 18.82 4.19
C ARG A 86 -8.84 18.25 3.37
N PRO A 87 -7.57 18.55 3.69
CA PRO A 87 -6.41 17.96 3.00
C PRO A 87 -6.25 16.44 3.21
N LEU A 88 -5.79 15.73 2.18
CA LEU A 88 -5.44 14.30 2.23
C LEU A 88 -3.98 14.11 2.69
N HIS A 89 -3.74 14.33 3.97
CA HIS A 89 -2.41 14.24 4.59
C HIS A 89 -1.71 12.88 4.41
N ASN A 90 -2.47 11.79 4.24
CA ASN A 90 -1.93 10.44 4.06
C ASN A 90 -1.71 10.05 2.60
N PHE A 91 -2.09 10.87 1.62
CA PHE A 91 -2.15 10.41 0.23
C PHE A 91 -0.77 10.22 -0.42
N PHE A 92 0.30 10.61 0.24
CA PHE A 92 1.66 10.22 -0.14
C PHE A 92 1.93 8.72 0.15
N PHE A 93 1.10 8.06 0.96
CA PHE A 93 1.00 6.60 1.06
C PHE A 93 0.05 6.05 0.00
N THR A 94 0.55 5.99 -1.23
CA THR A 94 -0.23 5.52 -2.38
C THR A 94 -0.57 4.03 -2.32
N ARG A 95 -0.01 3.29 -1.35
CA ARG A 95 -0.21 1.85 -1.18
C ARG A 95 -1.65 1.47 -0.92
N ASP A 96 -2.38 2.27 -0.16
CA ASP A 96 -3.57 1.76 0.53
C ASP A 96 -4.85 1.91 -0.28
N ALA A 97 -5.01 3.04 -0.99
CA ALA A 97 -6.23 3.36 -1.73
C ALA A 97 -6.50 2.45 -2.95
N SER A 98 -5.48 1.75 -3.45
CA SER A 98 -5.63 0.83 -4.57
C SER A 98 -4.55 -0.24 -4.62
N SER A 99 -4.89 -1.43 -5.13
CA SER A 99 -4.00 -2.58 -5.20
C SER A 99 -4.02 -3.22 -6.59
N SER A 100 -2.87 -3.33 -7.25
CA SER A 100 -2.75 -4.09 -8.50
C SER A 100 -2.71 -5.59 -8.21
N ILE A 101 -3.67 -6.33 -8.76
CA ILE A 101 -3.81 -7.78 -8.64
C ILE A 101 -3.86 -8.37 -10.05
N GLY A 102 -2.72 -8.88 -10.52
CA GLY A 102 -2.58 -9.33 -11.91
C GLY A 102 -2.78 -8.17 -12.89
N ASN A 103 -3.76 -8.31 -13.79
CA ASN A 103 -4.11 -7.29 -14.80
C ASN A 103 -5.29 -6.39 -14.37
N LYS A 104 -5.77 -6.55 -13.13
CA LYS A 104 -6.85 -5.74 -12.57
C LYS A 104 -6.28 -4.84 -11.45
N VAL A 105 -6.91 -3.70 -11.21
CA VAL A 105 -6.70 -2.89 -10.03
C VAL A 105 -7.94 -2.95 -9.15
N LEU A 106 -7.74 -3.34 -7.88
CA LEU A 106 -8.73 -3.19 -6.83
C LEU A 106 -8.71 -1.76 -6.32
N ILE A 107 -9.84 -1.07 -6.41
CA ILE A 107 -10.08 0.17 -5.67
C ILE A 107 -10.54 -0.23 -4.27
N ASN A 108 -9.77 0.20 -3.28
CA ASN A 108 -9.93 -0.25 -1.91
C ASN A 108 -10.99 0.56 -1.16
N CYS A 109 -11.79 -0.13 -0.34
CA CYS A 109 -12.75 0.50 0.57
C CYS A 109 -12.05 0.81 1.90
N MET A 110 -11.66 2.06 2.08
CA MET A 110 -10.85 2.50 3.23
C MET A 110 -11.61 2.33 4.55
N ALA A 111 -10.93 1.87 5.60
CA ALA A 111 -11.57 1.68 6.91
C ALA A 111 -11.88 3.02 7.60
N ASN A 112 -11.06 4.05 7.35
CA ASN A 112 -11.33 5.42 7.80
C ASN A 112 -11.83 6.28 6.64
N LYS A 113 -13.04 6.84 6.79
CA LYS A 113 -13.71 7.68 5.78
C LYS A 113 -12.89 8.88 5.32
N VAL A 114 -11.99 9.42 6.17
CA VAL A 114 -11.13 10.55 5.78
C VAL A 114 -10.21 10.23 4.59
N ARG A 115 -9.97 8.94 4.32
CA ARG A 115 -9.14 8.46 3.21
C ARG A 115 -9.96 8.01 2.00
N GLU A 116 -11.28 8.02 2.06
CA GLU A 116 -12.14 7.48 0.98
C GLU A 116 -11.97 8.25 -0.33
N ARG A 117 -11.74 9.56 -0.26
CA ARG A 117 -11.41 10.37 -1.44
C ARG A 117 -10.10 9.99 -2.11
N GLU A 118 -9.14 9.41 -1.38
CA GLU A 118 -7.94 8.85 -1.99
C GLU A 118 -8.34 7.75 -3.00
N SER A 119 -9.26 6.87 -2.63
CA SER A 119 -9.78 5.81 -3.50
C SER A 119 -10.58 6.34 -4.69
N LEU A 120 -11.41 7.38 -4.49
CA LEU A 120 -12.15 8.03 -5.59
C LEU A 120 -11.21 8.66 -6.63
N ILE A 121 -10.15 9.33 -6.17
CA ILE A 121 -9.13 9.91 -7.05
C ILE A 121 -8.40 8.80 -7.82
N MET A 122 -7.97 7.74 -7.14
CA MET A 122 -7.28 6.61 -7.78
C MET A 122 -8.20 5.90 -8.80
N GLU A 123 -9.47 5.68 -8.46
CA GLU A 123 -10.48 5.12 -9.39
C GLU A 123 -10.57 5.96 -10.68
N SER A 124 -10.67 7.28 -10.56
CA SER A 124 -10.77 8.17 -11.71
C SER A 124 -9.49 8.13 -12.57
N ILE A 125 -8.31 8.09 -11.94
CA ILE A 125 -7.02 7.95 -12.63
C ILE A 125 -6.98 6.66 -13.43
N PHE A 126 -7.29 5.51 -12.82
CA PHE A 126 -7.24 4.22 -13.50
C PHE A 126 -8.28 4.08 -14.61
N ASN A 127 -9.43 4.75 -14.52
CA ASN A 127 -10.47 4.73 -15.55
C ASN A 127 -10.11 5.59 -16.78
N HIS A 128 -9.35 6.67 -16.61
CA HIS A 128 -9.30 7.73 -17.63
C HIS A 128 -7.89 8.11 -18.10
N HIS A 129 -6.85 7.70 -17.39
CA HIS A 129 -5.49 8.09 -17.72
C HIS A 129 -4.90 7.22 -18.85
N PRO A 130 -4.47 7.80 -19.99
CA PRO A 130 -4.09 7.03 -21.19
C PRO A 130 -2.84 6.18 -21.03
N LEU A 131 -1.97 6.49 -20.06
CA LEU A 131 -0.76 5.69 -19.79
C LEU A 131 -1.05 4.36 -19.06
N ILE A 132 -2.27 4.16 -18.53
CA ILE A 132 -2.59 3.01 -17.69
C ILE A 132 -3.78 2.27 -18.30
N GLU A 133 -3.50 1.10 -18.87
CA GLU A 133 -4.53 0.18 -19.34
C GLU A 133 -4.74 -0.90 -18.26
N THR A 134 -5.91 -0.89 -17.62
CA THR A 134 -6.26 -1.85 -16.58
C THR A 134 -7.77 -2.08 -16.53
N GLN A 135 -8.16 -3.24 -16.03
CA GLN A 135 -9.52 -3.47 -15.57
C GLN A 135 -9.64 -3.05 -14.11
N ILE A 136 -10.79 -2.49 -13.71
CA ILE A 136 -11.04 -2.06 -12.34
C ILE A 136 -11.98 -3.03 -11.65
N MET A 137 -11.67 -3.35 -10.39
CA MET A 137 -12.57 -3.98 -9.44
C MET A 137 -12.87 -2.94 -8.36
N ASN A 138 -14.13 -2.53 -8.23
CA ASN A 138 -14.54 -1.61 -7.17
C ASN A 138 -15.77 -2.19 -6.45
N PRO A 139 -15.63 -2.62 -5.17
CA PRO A 139 -16.75 -3.13 -4.38
C PRO A 139 -17.91 -2.12 -4.21
N LEU A 140 -17.65 -0.82 -4.33
CA LEU A 140 -18.68 0.23 -4.21
C LEU A 140 -19.49 0.42 -5.50
N ARG A 141 -18.98 -0.09 -6.63
CA ARG A 141 -19.63 -0.04 -7.95
C ARG A 141 -20.22 -1.37 -8.39
N SER A 142 -20.07 -2.43 -7.58
CA SER A 142 -20.71 -3.72 -7.85
C SER A 142 -22.19 -3.70 -7.48
N ASP A 143 -23.00 -4.45 -8.23
CA ASP A 143 -24.45 -4.58 -7.99
C ASP A 143 -24.76 -5.09 -6.57
N ASP A 144 -23.92 -5.98 -6.06
CA ASP A 144 -23.97 -6.44 -4.68
C ASP A 144 -23.15 -5.50 -3.78
N GLN A 145 -23.74 -4.40 -3.32
CA GLN A 145 -23.11 -3.60 -2.27
C GLN A 145 -23.03 -4.44 -0.98
N ILE A 146 -21.81 -4.58 -0.44
CA ILE A 146 -21.56 -5.38 0.77
C ILE A 146 -21.31 -4.41 1.95
N PRO A 147 -22.30 -4.18 2.84
CA PRO A 147 -22.13 -3.26 3.96
C PRO A 147 -20.98 -3.68 4.88
N GLY A 148 -20.18 -2.70 5.33
CA GLY A 148 -19.06 -2.95 6.26
C GLY A 148 -17.87 -3.70 5.64
N LEU A 149 -17.81 -3.81 4.31
CA LEU A 149 -16.61 -4.26 3.61
C LEU A 149 -15.53 -3.18 3.69
N THR A 150 -14.33 -3.56 4.13
CA THR A 150 -13.15 -2.71 4.03
C THR A 150 -11.97 -3.54 3.54
N SER A 151 -11.09 -2.90 2.78
CA SER A 151 -9.83 -3.45 2.32
C SER A 151 -8.84 -2.30 2.17
N GLU A 152 -7.58 -2.52 2.52
CA GLU A 152 -6.52 -1.55 2.28
C GLU A 152 -5.28 -2.25 1.70
N GLY A 153 -4.59 -1.59 0.76
CA GLY A 153 -3.51 -2.23 0.00
C GLY A 153 -2.25 -2.57 0.81
N GLY A 154 -2.07 -2.01 2.00
CA GLY A 154 -1.04 -2.46 2.95
C GLY A 154 -1.23 -3.92 3.37
N ASP A 155 -2.46 -4.42 3.40
CA ASP A 155 -2.77 -5.81 3.75
C ASP A 155 -2.57 -6.77 2.57
N ILE A 156 -2.50 -6.28 1.34
CA ILE A 156 -2.51 -7.11 0.13
C ILE A 156 -1.09 -7.25 -0.41
N LEU A 157 -0.56 -8.47 -0.35
CA LEU A 157 0.74 -8.83 -0.91
C LEU A 157 0.55 -9.86 -2.02
N ILE A 158 0.98 -9.51 -3.23
CA ILE A 158 1.00 -10.42 -4.38
C ILE A 158 2.28 -11.23 -4.31
N VAL A 159 2.18 -12.55 -4.09
CA VAL A 159 3.34 -13.44 -4.04
C VAL A 159 3.71 -13.86 -5.45
N LYS A 160 2.79 -14.53 -6.13
CA LYS A 160 2.85 -14.87 -7.56
C LYS A 160 1.47 -14.77 -8.14
N GLU A 161 1.33 -15.08 -9.43
CA GLU A 161 0.09 -14.84 -10.15
C GLU A 161 -1.11 -15.56 -9.51
N ASP A 162 -0.91 -16.72 -8.88
CA ASP A 162 -1.94 -17.55 -8.24
C ASP A 162 -1.91 -17.59 -6.70
N VAL A 163 -1.05 -16.80 -6.04
CA VAL A 163 -0.91 -16.79 -4.58
C VAL A 163 -0.89 -15.37 -4.03
N LEU A 164 -1.82 -15.07 -3.14
CA LEU A 164 -1.91 -13.82 -2.39
C LEU A 164 -1.67 -14.06 -0.90
N LEU A 165 -1.05 -13.09 -0.22
CA LEU A 165 -1.16 -12.95 1.23
C LEU A 165 -2.09 -11.76 1.52
N ILE A 166 -3.01 -11.94 2.47
CA ILE A 166 -3.91 -10.87 2.89
C ILE A 166 -3.96 -10.77 4.42
N GLY A 167 -3.73 -9.57 4.96
CA GLY A 167 -3.97 -9.30 6.38
C GLY A 167 -5.46 -9.21 6.69
N ILE A 168 -5.89 -9.75 7.83
CA ILE A 168 -7.23 -9.51 8.39
C ILE A 168 -7.10 -8.84 9.77
N GLY A 169 -7.81 -7.73 9.96
CA GLY A 169 -7.68 -6.93 11.18
C GLY A 169 -8.48 -5.64 11.13
N ALA A 170 -7.90 -4.56 11.66
CA ALA A 170 -8.58 -3.27 11.79
C ALA A 170 -8.88 -2.56 10.45
N ARG A 171 -8.14 -2.89 9.38
CA ARG A 171 -8.22 -2.20 8.08
C ARG A 171 -8.87 -3.04 6.99
N THR A 172 -8.63 -4.34 6.99
CA THR A 172 -9.23 -5.29 6.04
C THR A 172 -10.13 -6.29 6.77
N THR A 173 -11.41 -6.34 6.38
CA THR A 173 -12.41 -7.26 6.97
C THR A 173 -12.50 -8.56 6.20
N SER A 174 -13.07 -9.60 6.82
CA SER A 174 -13.37 -10.87 6.14
C SER A 174 -14.23 -10.68 4.88
N ARG A 175 -15.19 -9.74 4.92
CA ARG A 175 -16.02 -9.38 3.76
C ARG A 175 -15.18 -8.85 2.59
N GLY A 176 -14.13 -8.07 2.88
CA GLY A 176 -13.17 -7.61 1.86
C GLY A 176 -12.39 -8.77 1.24
N ILE A 177 -11.97 -9.72 2.08
CA ILE A 177 -11.28 -10.94 1.62
C ILE A 177 -12.21 -11.82 0.78
N ASP A 178 -13.47 -11.98 1.18
CA ASP A 178 -14.48 -12.75 0.44
C ASP A 178 -14.76 -12.12 -0.93
N PHE A 179 -14.83 -10.79 -1.03
CA PHE A 179 -14.93 -10.09 -2.30
C PHE A 179 -13.74 -10.41 -3.22
N ILE A 180 -12.50 -10.29 -2.71
CA ILE A 180 -11.28 -10.63 -3.47
C ILE A 180 -11.29 -12.09 -3.89
N SER A 181 -11.65 -13.00 -2.98
CA SER A 181 -11.79 -14.44 -3.24
C SER A 181 -12.78 -14.71 -4.37
N ASN A 182 -13.94 -14.04 -4.37
CA ASN A 182 -14.93 -14.16 -5.44
C ASN A 182 -14.40 -13.65 -6.79
N GLN A 183 -13.67 -12.54 -6.81
CA GLN A 183 -13.01 -12.05 -8.04
C GLN A 183 -11.98 -13.04 -8.59
N LEU A 184 -11.31 -13.81 -7.73
CA LEU A 184 -10.36 -14.84 -8.15
C LEU A 184 -11.05 -16.11 -8.70
N LYS A 185 -12.30 -16.40 -8.32
CA LYS A 185 -13.07 -17.54 -8.86
C LYS A 185 -13.30 -17.46 -10.38
N GLU A 186 -13.26 -16.27 -10.95
CA GLU A 186 -13.34 -16.06 -12.41
C GLU A 186 -12.14 -16.67 -13.17
N LYS A 187 -11.03 -16.95 -12.47
CA LYS A 187 -9.83 -17.52 -13.07
C LYS A 187 -9.99 -19.03 -13.24
N LYS A 188 -9.67 -19.54 -14.44
CA LYS A 188 -9.73 -20.98 -14.80
C LYS A 188 -8.58 -21.83 -14.22
N ARG A 189 -7.91 -21.35 -13.18
CA ARG A 189 -6.79 -22.06 -12.54
C ARG A 189 -6.95 -22.00 -11.03
N LYS A 190 -6.32 -22.94 -10.34
CA LYS A 190 -6.25 -22.95 -8.88
C LYS A 190 -5.68 -21.63 -8.36
N GLN A 191 -6.30 -21.05 -7.34
CA GLN A 191 -5.86 -19.82 -6.68
C GLN A 191 -5.73 -20.07 -5.18
N HIS A 192 -4.80 -19.35 -4.54
CA HIS A 192 -4.53 -19.46 -3.12
C HIS A 192 -4.51 -18.08 -2.47
N ILE A 193 -5.17 -17.95 -1.32
CA ILE A 193 -5.07 -16.80 -0.44
C ILE A 193 -4.61 -17.31 0.92
N ILE A 194 -3.49 -16.81 1.42
CA ILE A 194 -3.06 -17.03 2.81
C ILE A 194 -3.44 -15.79 3.59
N VAL A 195 -4.35 -15.95 4.56
CA VAL A 195 -4.82 -14.88 5.41
C VAL A 195 -4.07 -14.91 6.73
N GLN A 196 -3.55 -13.76 7.16
CA GLN A 196 -2.90 -13.60 8.47
C GLN A 196 -3.74 -12.67 9.35
N GLU A 197 -4.18 -13.19 10.49
CA GLU A 197 -4.83 -12.38 11.52
C GLU A 197 -3.82 -11.43 12.17
N LEU A 198 -4.17 -10.16 12.25
CA LEU A 198 -3.36 -9.09 12.82
C LEU A 198 -3.91 -8.69 14.19
N PRO A 199 -3.05 -8.34 15.15
CA PRO A 199 -3.50 -7.90 16.46
C PRO A 199 -4.25 -6.56 16.35
N ALA A 200 -5.30 -6.38 17.16
CA ALA A 200 -6.07 -5.14 17.19
C ALA A 200 -5.31 -3.95 17.80
N THR A 201 -4.24 -4.22 18.56
CA THR A 201 -3.41 -3.20 19.22
C THR A 201 -1.94 -3.63 19.26
N PRO A 202 -0.99 -2.67 19.35
CA PRO A 202 -1.14 -1.22 19.16
C PRO A 202 -1.49 -0.82 17.71
N GLU A 203 -1.81 0.46 17.52
CA GLU A 203 -2.17 1.04 16.22
C GLU A 203 -1.09 0.85 15.14
N SER A 204 0.18 0.58 15.48
CA SER A 204 1.23 0.31 14.48
C SER A 204 1.04 -0.99 13.70
N PHE A 205 0.13 -1.86 14.12
CA PHE A 205 -0.26 -3.07 13.38
C PHE A 205 -1.45 -2.80 12.45
N ILE A 206 -1.37 -1.69 11.71
CA ILE A 206 -2.42 -1.31 10.75
C ILE A 206 -2.58 -2.33 9.61
N HIS A 207 -1.48 -2.91 9.14
CA HIS A 207 -1.47 -3.72 7.92
C HIS A 207 -0.46 -4.88 7.96
N LEU A 208 -0.66 -5.88 7.10
CA LEU A 208 0.24 -7.03 6.95
C LEU A 208 1.66 -6.61 6.55
N ASP A 209 1.82 -5.59 5.69
CA ASP A 209 3.13 -5.11 5.27
C ASP A 209 3.93 -4.36 6.36
N MET A 210 3.31 -4.15 7.52
CA MET A 210 3.94 -3.62 8.74
C MET A 210 4.44 -4.75 9.66
N VAL A 211 4.23 -6.02 9.30
CA VAL A 211 4.74 -7.19 10.02
C VAL A 211 5.39 -8.24 9.12
N PHE A 212 5.15 -8.20 7.81
CA PHE A 212 5.70 -9.15 6.84
C PHE A 212 5.91 -8.49 5.47
N THR A 213 7.11 -8.58 4.89
CA THR A 213 7.34 -8.21 3.48
C THR A 213 8.32 -9.14 2.79
N PHE A 214 8.15 -9.33 1.48
CA PHE A 214 9.15 -10.00 0.64
C PHE A 214 10.32 -9.06 0.35
N LEU A 215 11.53 -9.61 0.44
CA LEU A 215 12.78 -8.89 0.16
C LEU A 215 13.43 -9.37 -1.14
N ASP A 216 13.38 -10.67 -1.36
CA ASP A 216 14.04 -11.36 -2.46
C ASP A 216 13.33 -12.70 -2.74
N GLU A 217 13.84 -13.50 -3.68
CA GLU A 217 13.31 -14.82 -4.06
C GLU A 217 13.22 -15.81 -2.90
N ASN A 218 14.05 -15.65 -1.86
CA ASN A 218 14.09 -16.58 -0.72
C ASN A 218 14.23 -15.88 0.63
N HIS A 219 14.08 -14.56 0.70
CA HIS A 219 14.13 -13.82 1.96
C HIS A 219 12.86 -12.98 2.16
N CYS A 220 12.35 -13.01 3.38
CA CYS A 220 11.28 -12.12 3.84
C CYS A 220 11.70 -11.42 5.13
N MET A 221 11.27 -10.17 5.31
CA MET A 221 11.37 -9.47 6.58
C MET A 221 10.13 -9.78 7.40
N ILE A 222 10.33 -10.17 8.67
CA ILE A 222 9.22 -10.48 9.56
C ILE A 222 9.36 -9.76 10.90
N TYR A 223 8.22 -9.44 11.50
CA TYR A 223 8.12 -9.17 12.93
C TYR A 223 7.71 -10.47 13.63
N GLU A 224 8.71 -11.13 14.23
CA GLU A 224 8.60 -12.45 14.86
C GLU A 224 7.41 -12.61 15.84
N PRO A 225 7.10 -11.62 16.71
CA PRO A 225 6.01 -11.76 17.68
C PRO A 225 4.62 -11.92 17.06
N VAL A 226 4.43 -11.51 15.81
CA VAL A 226 3.17 -11.68 15.07
C VAL A 226 3.22 -12.92 14.17
N ILE A 227 4.34 -13.14 13.46
CA ILE A 227 4.42 -14.13 12.38
C ILE A 227 4.79 -15.54 12.87
N LEU A 228 5.69 -15.67 13.85
CA LEU A 228 6.24 -16.98 14.25
C LEU A 228 5.86 -17.40 15.67
N SER A 229 5.59 -16.43 16.54
CA SER A 229 5.23 -16.73 17.93
C SER A 229 3.93 -17.53 17.98
N SER A 230 3.85 -18.48 18.92
CA SER A 230 2.62 -19.23 19.26
C SER A 230 1.63 -18.30 19.96
N ASN A 231 1.17 -17.28 19.25
CA ASN A 231 0.11 -16.39 19.66
C ASN A 231 -1.25 -17.00 19.24
N GLN A 232 -2.36 -16.36 19.65
CA GLN A 232 -3.70 -16.79 19.26
C GLN A 232 -4.09 -16.32 17.84
N LEU A 233 -3.18 -15.66 17.10
CA LEU A 233 -3.47 -15.14 15.78
C LEU A 233 -3.40 -16.28 14.78
N ARG A 234 -4.45 -16.39 13.96
CA ARG A 234 -4.56 -17.49 13.00
C ARG A 234 -3.91 -17.14 11.67
N THR A 235 -3.27 -18.13 11.09
CA THR A 235 -3.00 -18.16 9.65
C THR A 235 -4.00 -19.12 8.99
N ILE A 236 -4.68 -18.66 7.95
CA ILE A 236 -5.71 -19.42 7.25
C ILE A 236 -5.28 -19.57 5.79
N HIS A 237 -5.39 -20.75 5.22
CA HIS A 237 -5.18 -21.00 3.80
C HIS A 237 -6.52 -21.22 3.11
N ILE A 238 -6.85 -20.33 2.19
CA ILE A 238 -8.02 -20.43 1.32
C ILE A 238 -7.54 -20.94 -0.04
N THR A 239 -8.07 -22.08 -0.47
CA THR A 239 -7.85 -22.64 -1.80
C THR A 239 -9.13 -22.50 -2.63
N ILE A 240 -9.00 -21.94 -3.82
CA ILE A 240 -10.09 -21.71 -4.76
C ILE A 240 -9.83 -22.55 -6.01
N GLU A 241 -10.72 -23.50 -6.29
CA GLU A 241 -10.60 -24.41 -7.42
C GLU A 241 -11.98 -24.79 -7.94
N ASN A 242 -12.21 -24.65 -9.25
CA ASN A 242 -13.49 -24.98 -9.90
C ASN A 242 -14.73 -24.34 -9.23
N GLY A 243 -14.60 -23.07 -8.80
CA GLY A 243 -15.66 -22.32 -8.12
C GLY A 243 -15.89 -22.72 -6.66
N LYS A 244 -15.22 -23.77 -6.16
CA LYS A 244 -15.27 -24.18 -4.75
C LYS A 244 -14.18 -23.49 -3.94
N THR A 245 -14.49 -23.18 -2.69
CA THR A 245 -13.58 -22.58 -1.72
C THR A 245 -13.37 -23.56 -0.57
N ILE A 246 -12.11 -23.89 -0.29
CA ILE A 246 -11.68 -24.72 0.84
C ILE A 246 -10.88 -23.81 1.78
N ILE A 247 -11.13 -23.93 3.09
CA ILE A 247 -10.51 -23.09 4.12
C ILE A 247 -9.89 -23.99 5.18
N ASP A 248 -8.58 -23.88 5.34
CA ASP A 248 -7.78 -24.65 6.30
C ASP A 248 -6.99 -23.74 7.22
N THR A 249 -6.60 -24.22 8.40
CA THR A 249 -5.69 -23.50 9.29
C THR A 249 -4.24 -23.91 9.01
N GLU A 250 -3.33 -22.94 9.02
CA GLU A 250 -1.90 -23.14 8.84
C GLU A 250 -1.13 -22.72 10.09
N LYS A 251 0.07 -23.29 10.26
CA LYS A 251 0.94 -22.98 11.40
C LYS A 251 1.38 -21.50 11.41
N ASN A 252 1.78 -20.99 10.25
CA ASN A 252 2.17 -19.60 10.00
C ASN A 252 2.32 -19.37 8.49
N ILE A 253 2.52 -18.11 8.10
CA ILE A 253 2.73 -17.71 6.69
C ILE A 253 3.84 -18.53 6.03
N LEU A 254 4.98 -18.73 6.70
CA LEU A 254 6.13 -19.46 6.12
C LEU A 254 5.78 -20.92 5.81
N SER A 255 5.08 -21.59 6.72
CA SER A 255 4.64 -22.98 6.54
C SER A 255 3.64 -23.11 5.39
N ALA A 256 2.72 -22.15 5.28
CA ALA A 256 1.74 -22.09 4.20
C ALA A 256 2.40 -21.86 2.83
N LEU A 257 3.36 -20.92 2.76
CA LEU A 257 4.15 -20.67 1.55
C LEU A 257 4.97 -21.90 1.15
N ASN A 258 5.60 -22.58 2.11
CA ASN A 258 6.40 -23.77 1.84
C ASN A 258 5.56 -24.91 1.24
N LYS A 259 4.31 -25.10 1.69
CA LYS A 259 3.36 -26.06 1.08
C LYS A 259 3.04 -25.74 -0.38
N LEU A 260 3.19 -24.49 -0.80
CA LEU A 260 3.00 -24.02 -2.17
C LEU A 260 4.31 -23.99 -2.99
N GLY A 261 5.40 -24.56 -2.44
CA GLY A 261 6.71 -24.60 -3.08
C GLY A 261 7.47 -23.27 -3.02
N ILE A 262 7.16 -22.41 -2.04
CA ILE A 262 7.79 -21.10 -1.87
C ILE A 262 8.54 -21.10 -0.54
N GLU A 263 9.83 -21.41 -0.56
CA GLU A 263 10.66 -21.42 0.64
C GLU A 263 11.15 -20.01 0.99
N MET A 264 10.94 -19.60 2.24
CA MET A 264 11.26 -18.26 2.72
C MET A 264 12.13 -18.31 3.97
N LYS A 265 13.29 -17.67 3.90
CA LYS A 265 14.20 -17.46 5.03
C LYS A 265 13.84 -16.13 5.72
N PRO A 266 13.39 -16.16 6.97
CA PRO A 266 13.02 -14.94 7.68
C PRO A 266 14.26 -14.16 8.12
N VAL A 267 14.23 -12.85 7.88
CA VAL A 267 15.09 -11.86 8.53
C VAL A 267 14.25 -11.16 9.60
N LEU A 268 14.78 -11.04 10.82
CA LEU A 268 14.03 -10.56 11.97
C LEU A 268 14.15 -9.04 12.14
N CYS A 269 13.01 -8.34 12.10
CA CYS A 269 12.95 -6.91 12.36
C CYS A 269 13.42 -6.61 13.79
N GLY A 270 14.46 -5.79 13.93
CA GLY A 270 15.10 -5.46 15.21
C GLY A 270 16.01 -6.54 15.79
N GLY A 271 16.22 -7.66 15.10
CA GLY A 271 17.04 -8.79 15.57
C GLY A 271 16.36 -9.67 16.62
N ASN A 272 17.09 -10.62 17.19
CA ASN A 272 16.58 -11.64 18.13
C ASN A 272 16.93 -11.38 19.61
N ASN A 273 17.71 -10.33 19.91
CA ASN A 273 18.31 -10.17 21.25
C ASN A 273 17.42 -9.40 22.24
N ASP A 274 16.56 -8.51 21.77
CA ASP A 274 15.76 -7.63 22.63
C ASP A 274 14.40 -7.28 22.01
N ILE A 275 13.33 -7.67 22.71
CA ILE A 275 11.95 -7.43 22.26
C ILE A 275 11.59 -5.94 22.22
N TRP A 276 12.23 -5.10 23.05
CA TRP A 276 12.00 -3.65 23.02
C TRP A 276 12.55 -3.04 21.73
N THR A 277 13.74 -3.47 21.32
CA THR A 277 14.33 -3.10 20.04
C THR A 277 13.46 -3.57 18.87
N GLN A 278 12.96 -4.81 18.88
CA GLN A 278 12.03 -5.29 17.85
C GLN A 278 10.77 -4.42 17.76
N LYS A 279 10.11 -4.15 18.88
CA LYS A 279 8.90 -3.30 18.95
C LYS A 279 9.18 -1.89 18.42
N ARG A 280 10.32 -1.30 18.81
CA ARG A 280 10.71 0.05 18.40
C ARG A 280 10.93 0.12 16.88
N GLU A 281 11.69 -0.82 16.32
CA GLU A 281 11.96 -0.80 14.88
C GLU A 281 10.74 -1.20 14.06
N GLN A 282 9.88 -2.10 14.57
CA GLN A 282 8.57 -2.37 13.96
C GLN A 282 7.73 -1.10 13.88
N TRP A 283 7.63 -0.35 14.99
CA TRP A 283 6.91 0.94 15.04
C TRP A 283 7.49 1.95 14.03
N HIS A 284 8.80 1.91 13.79
CA HIS A 284 9.50 2.72 12.79
C HIS A 284 9.49 2.13 11.37
N SER A 285 8.53 1.23 11.10
CA SER A 285 8.35 0.59 9.78
C SER A 285 9.56 -0.27 9.35
N GLY A 286 10.23 -0.92 10.30
CA GLY A 286 11.38 -1.81 10.08
C GLY A 286 11.07 -3.06 9.28
N THR A 287 9.80 -3.40 9.11
CA THR A 287 9.34 -4.47 8.22
C THR A 287 8.95 -3.98 6.83
N ASN A 288 8.79 -2.66 6.63
CA ASN A 288 8.12 -2.08 5.46
C ASN A 288 9.12 -1.66 4.35
N PHE A 289 9.92 -2.62 3.88
CA PHE A 289 10.86 -2.38 2.78
C PHE A 289 10.16 -2.42 1.42
N PHE A 290 10.59 -1.54 0.51
CA PHE A 290 10.20 -1.61 -0.89
C PHE A 290 11.24 -2.37 -1.70
N ALA A 291 10.88 -3.55 -2.20
CA ALA A 291 11.70 -4.30 -3.14
C ALA A 291 11.53 -3.73 -4.55
N MET A 292 12.56 -3.08 -5.08
CA MET A 292 12.60 -2.56 -6.46
C MET A 292 12.81 -3.71 -7.47
N ALA A 293 13.62 -4.69 -7.07
CA ALA A 293 13.86 -5.95 -7.75
C ALA A 293 14.27 -7.00 -6.68
N PRO A 294 14.35 -8.30 -7.01
CA PRO A 294 14.85 -9.32 -6.09
C PRO A 294 16.20 -8.89 -5.47
N GLY A 295 16.25 -8.80 -4.14
CA GLY A 295 17.45 -8.40 -3.39
C GLY A 295 17.81 -6.90 -3.45
N LYS A 296 17.03 -6.08 -4.16
CA LYS A 296 17.27 -4.63 -4.32
C LYS A 296 16.22 -3.84 -3.55
N LEU A 297 16.57 -3.40 -2.34
CA LEU A 297 15.62 -2.86 -1.37
C LEU A 297 15.77 -1.36 -1.17
N MET A 298 14.70 -0.75 -0.67
CA MET A 298 14.70 0.60 -0.13
C MET A 298 14.02 0.61 1.25
N GLY A 299 14.60 1.31 2.21
CA GLY A 299 14.06 1.43 3.57
C GLY A 299 14.66 2.61 4.34
N TYR A 300 14.26 2.77 5.60
CA TYR A 300 14.76 3.88 6.43
C TYR A 300 16.09 3.54 7.11
N VAL A 301 16.98 4.54 7.19
CA VAL A 301 18.27 4.44 7.88
C VAL A 301 18.14 4.24 9.40
N ARG A 302 17.01 4.65 10.00
CA ARG A 302 16.78 4.63 11.45
C ARG A 302 16.60 3.24 12.08
N ASN A 303 16.45 2.20 11.25
CA ASN A 303 16.20 0.83 11.70
C ASN A 303 17.51 0.05 11.76
N GLU A 304 18.44 0.51 12.60
CA GLU A 304 19.83 0.06 12.62
C GLU A 304 19.98 -1.44 12.90
N HIS A 305 19.18 -2.00 13.79
CA HIS A 305 19.28 -3.42 14.14
C HIS A 305 18.74 -4.29 13.00
N THR A 306 17.65 -3.88 12.38
CA THR A 306 17.11 -4.54 11.19
C THR A 306 18.11 -4.50 10.03
N LEU A 307 18.76 -3.35 9.80
CA LEU A 307 19.80 -3.21 8.77
C LEU A 307 21.02 -4.08 9.08
N LYS A 308 21.39 -4.25 10.36
CA LYS A 308 22.44 -5.20 10.77
C LYS A 308 22.05 -6.64 10.45
N GLU A 309 20.80 -7.06 10.69
CA GLU A 309 20.34 -8.40 10.31
C GLU A 309 20.34 -8.61 8.79
N LEU A 310 19.93 -7.60 8.01
CA LEU A 310 20.02 -7.64 6.54
C LEU A 310 21.46 -7.77 6.06
N ASN A 311 22.40 -7.04 6.68
CA ASN A 311 23.82 -7.13 6.36
C ASN A 311 24.39 -8.52 6.65
N LYS A 312 24.00 -9.17 7.76
CA LYS A 312 24.43 -10.54 8.08
C LYS A 312 24.01 -11.56 7.03
N VAL A 313 22.87 -11.35 6.35
CA VAL A 313 22.38 -12.24 5.29
C VAL A 313 22.76 -11.75 3.87
N GLY A 314 23.73 -10.84 3.77
CA GLY A 314 24.41 -10.49 2.52
C GLY A 314 23.93 -9.23 1.80
N TYR A 315 23.07 -8.41 2.41
CA TYR A 315 22.66 -7.14 1.81
C TYR A 315 23.64 -6.02 2.15
N ALA A 316 24.24 -5.39 1.13
CA ALA A 316 25.01 -4.17 1.34
C ALA A 316 24.10 -3.00 1.76
N ILE A 317 24.50 -2.25 2.79
CA ILE A 317 23.73 -1.10 3.27
C ILE A 317 24.29 0.17 2.65
N LEU A 318 23.54 0.78 1.73
CA LEU A 318 23.98 1.91 0.92
C LEU A 318 23.19 3.17 1.30
N SER A 319 23.84 4.31 1.35
CA SER A 319 23.17 5.60 1.55
C SER A 319 22.57 6.08 0.22
N ALA A 320 21.31 6.55 0.25
CA ALA A 320 20.71 7.19 -0.93
C ALA A 320 21.52 8.40 -1.40
N ILE A 321 22.17 9.13 -0.50
CA ILE A 321 22.98 10.31 -0.85
C ILE A 321 24.18 9.89 -1.71
N ASP A 322 24.86 8.81 -1.32
CA ASP A 322 26.07 8.34 -2.00
C ASP A 322 25.74 7.76 -3.38
N VAL A 323 24.63 7.03 -3.48
CA VAL A 323 24.11 6.53 -4.76
C VAL A 323 23.67 7.67 -5.69
N ILE A 324 23.05 8.73 -5.15
CA ILE A 324 22.65 9.91 -5.95
C ILE A 324 23.86 10.67 -6.47
N LYS A 325 24.88 10.88 -5.61
CA LYS A 325 26.14 11.55 -5.97
C LYS A 325 27.04 10.72 -6.90
N GLY A 326 26.79 9.42 -7.03
CA GLY A 326 27.60 8.51 -7.83
C GLY A 326 28.91 8.09 -7.15
N THR A 327 29.05 8.32 -5.83
CA THR A 327 30.20 7.82 -5.05
C THR A 327 30.09 6.33 -4.78
N VAL A 328 28.89 5.77 -4.86
CA VAL A 328 28.60 4.34 -4.78
C VAL A 328 27.81 3.91 -6.03
N ASP A 329 28.36 2.96 -6.79
CA ASP A 329 27.63 2.32 -7.89
C ASP A 329 26.91 1.06 -7.39
N VAL A 330 25.58 1.07 -7.45
CA VAL A 330 24.71 -0.04 -7.04
C VAL A 330 24.91 -1.29 -7.89
N LYS A 331 25.52 -1.17 -9.08
CA LYS A 331 25.84 -2.31 -9.95
C LYS A 331 26.91 -3.23 -9.37
N ASN A 332 27.69 -2.75 -8.41
CA ASN A 332 28.75 -3.52 -7.76
C ASN A 332 28.23 -4.48 -6.69
N TYR A 333 26.91 -4.53 -6.46
CA TYR A 333 26.31 -5.29 -5.36
C TYR A 333 25.16 -6.15 -5.85
N ASP A 334 25.21 -7.45 -5.55
CA ASP A 334 24.13 -8.39 -5.89
C ASP A 334 22.89 -8.21 -5.02
N LYS A 335 23.06 -7.89 -3.74
CA LYS A 335 21.96 -7.54 -2.83
C LYS A 335 22.30 -6.26 -2.07
N TYR A 336 21.34 -5.35 -1.99
CA TYR A 336 21.54 -4.10 -1.26
C TYR A 336 20.26 -3.52 -0.71
N VAL A 337 20.41 -2.66 0.29
CA VAL A 337 19.38 -1.79 0.83
C VAL A 337 19.84 -0.35 0.63
N ILE A 338 19.08 0.43 -0.14
CA ILE A 338 19.27 1.88 -0.21
C ILE A 338 18.49 2.52 0.94
N THR A 339 19.23 3.10 1.86
CA THR A 339 18.71 3.75 3.05
C THR A 339 18.38 5.21 2.77
N ILE A 340 17.18 5.63 3.17
CA ILE A 340 16.73 7.02 3.10
C ILE A 340 16.49 7.58 4.50
N PHE A 341 16.68 8.89 4.64
CA PHE A 341 16.26 9.61 5.84
C PHE A 341 14.74 9.69 5.90
N GLY A 342 14.18 9.26 7.02
CA GLY A 342 12.74 9.16 7.24
C GLY A 342 12.23 9.96 8.44
N SER A 343 12.97 10.93 8.97
CA SER A 343 12.58 11.66 10.20
C SER A 343 11.18 12.28 10.08
N GLU A 344 10.90 12.98 8.97
CA GLU A 344 9.60 13.58 8.70
C GLU A 344 8.61 12.58 8.07
N LEU A 345 9.07 11.76 7.12
CA LEU A 345 8.19 10.80 6.41
C LEU A 345 7.61 9.74 7.36
N ALA A 346 8.40 9.26 8.31
CA ALA A 346 7.96 8.26 9.28
C ALA A 346 6.94 8.81 10.30
N ARG A 347 6.75 10.14 10.39
CA ARG A 347 5.68 10.71 11.24
C ARG A 347 4.29 10.33 10.74
N GLY A 348 4.14 10.00 9.46
CA GLY A 348 2.91 9.45 8.90
C GLY A 348 2.68 7.97 9.25
N GLY A 349 3.62 7.30 9.93
CA GLY A 349 3.46 5.91 10.38
C GLY A 349 3.74 4.83 9.32
N GLY A 350 4.37 5.17 8.19
CA GLY A 350 4.63 4.24 7.08
C GLY A 350 6.05 4.26 6.53
N GLY A 351 6.43 3.15 5.91
CA GLY A 351 7.76 2.93 5.31
C GLY A 351 7.84 3.21 3.82
N ALA A 352 8.92 2.74 3.20
CA ALA A 352 9.15 2.91 1.76
C ALA A 352 8.09 2.18 0.93
N ARG A 353 7.59 1.03 1.41
CA ARG A 353 6.55 0.25 0.70
C ARG A 353 5.20 0.95 0.75
N CYS A 354 4.83 1.57 1.88
CA CYS A 354 3.60 2.36 2.02
C CYS A 354 3.55 3.53 1.03
N MET A 355 4.70 4.15 0.74
CA MET A 355 4.82 5.29 -0.21
C MET A 355 4.85 4.88 -1.69
N THR A 356 4.54 3.62 -2.03
CA THR A 356 4.57 3.11 -3.41
C THR A 356 3.34 2.29 -3.74
N MET A 357 2.93 2.30 -5.01
CA MET A 357 1.91 1.41 -5.58
C MET A 357 2.42 0.89 -6.93
N PRO A 358 2.94 -0.35 -7.00
CA PRO A 358 3.42 -0.92 -8.25
C PRO A 358 2.26 -1.24 -9.19
N ILE A 359 2.26 -0.62 -10.36
CA ILE A 359 1.28 -0.90 -11.43
C ILE A 359 1.75 -2.06 -12.32
N LYS A 360 3.06 -2.15 -12.57
CA LYS A 360 3.66 -3.16 -13.44
C LYS A 360 4.97 -3.68 -12.85
N ARG A 361 5.06 -5.01 -12.72
CA ARG A 361 6.28 -5.73 -12.31
C ARG A 361 6.51 -6.89 -13.26
N LYS A 362 7.79 -7.27 -13.45
CA LYS A 362 8.12 -8.53 -14.13
C LYS A 362 7.79 -9.71 -13.20
N PRO A 363 7.40 -10.87 -13.74
CA PRO A 363 7.29 -12.10 -12.95
C PRO A 363 8.60 -12.43 -12.24
N VAL A 364 8.48 -13.08 -11.09
CA VAL A 364 9.61 -13.62 -10.32
C VAL A 364 9.62 -15.12 -10.53
N ASN A 365 10.79 -15.68 -10.82
CA ASN A 365 10.98 -17.12 -10.90
C ASN A 365 11.34 -17.62 -9.50
N TRP A 366 10.37 -18.12 -8.77
CA TRP A 366 10.62 -18.75 -7.48
C TRP A 366 11.51 -19.98 -7.67
N ILE A 367 12.59 -20.06 -6.88
CA ILE A 367 13.62 -21.11 -6.94
C ILE A 367 13.22 -22.29 -6.08
#